data_AF-A0A433IKS3-F1
#
_entry.id   AF-A0A433IKS3-F1
#
_cell.length_a   1.000
_cell.length_b   1.000
_cell.length_c   1.000
_cell.angle_alpha   90.00
_cell.angle_beta   90.00
_cell.angle_gamma   90.00
#
_symmetry.space_group_name_H-M   'P 1'
#
loop_
_entity.id
_entity.type
_entity.pdbx_description
1 polymer ?
#
loop_
_entity_poly.entity_id
_entity_poly.type
_entity_poly.pdbx_seq_one_letter_code
_entity_poly.pdbx_strand_id
1 'polypeptide(L)'
;MLPEYFEFSLPTRVIYGIGVIDHLADALAPYGSRRALLVTDANLVQAGLAARVRAGLQRTAIDMVAVYDQVPPNSTIQTVEDCAALGRQHGCDLIIGLGGGSVLDTAKVANILLVKGGRVQDHQGAYLLGTTRLLPLLLIPTTAGTGSEVTKVAVIADPEHDVKLPFAETQFLPDLAILDPELTRGLPPRLTAMTGMDALTHAIEAYVDKEWSPAADGLALQAIRLIRDNLLLACAQPDNLQARGAMLAASCLAGIAFSHSMVGMVHGIAHALGGVYHIPHGLANALVLPEVMAYNLDARLDRYADVAEALGVALPQPGATLGNLLQYSGLGFARPLVRPLRGVDSWLRRRMALAGIARVRLLNRQLAHLTGMPLNLRDAGVQDGLAKLEQVVETAMSDGSMLYNPREPERDAVARIVRQLYAATVKPLPVSIADLRSAAAAGAAQEQREVFADAETLYRVLGGFFERLKHDAQIGGPLRDSGLCVQFAFEQPTAVMTIDARGDEVLIYRGAQFTGAPEVTMRMSADFAHAFWHGRVNLVSALTRRQVIAKGNVPKTLKLLPILKPAYALYPRYLAELGLADKVLG
;
A
#
# COMPACT_ATOMS: atom_id res chain seq x y z
N MET A 1 6.37 5.53 27.11
CA MET A 1 7.71 6.13 27.24
C MET A 1 8.35 6.09 25.88
N LEU A 2 9.09 7.13 25.47
CA LEU A 2 9.86 7.12 24.22
C LEU A 2 11.14 6.29 24.37
N PRO A 3 11.73 5.73 23.30
CA PRO A 3 13.05 5.13 23.38
C PRO A 3 14.11 6.21 23.66
N GLU A 4 15.29 5.81 24.15
CA GLU A 4 16.38 6.75 24.47
C GLU A 4 16.88 7.50 23.22
N TYR A 5 16.87 6.83 22.07
CA TYR A 5 17.20 7.39 20.76
C TYR A 5 16.30 6.75 19.70
N PHE A 6 15.89 7.54 18.71
CA PHE A 6 15.40 7.00 17.45
C PHE A 6 15.69 8.00 16.33
N GLU A 7 15.94 7.47 15.14
CA GLU A 7 16.05 8.25 13.90
C GLU A 7 15.02 7.74 12.91
N PHE A 8 14.29 8.67 12.30
CA PHE A 8 13.28 8.33 11.29
C PHE A 8 13.45 9.25 10.08
N SER A 9 13.57 8.63 8.90
CA SER A 9 13.75 9.32 7.64
C SER A 9 13.10 8.49 6.52
N LEU A 10 12.28 9.14 5.70
CA LEU A 10 11.71 8.53 4.50
C LEU A 10 12.25 9.29 3.28
N PRO A 11 13.49 8.99 2.84
CA PRO A 11 14.09 9.66 1.69
C PRO A 11 13.40 9.27 0.38
N THR A 12 12.79 8.08 0.33
CA THR A 12 12.04 7.59 -0.84
C THR A 12 10.78 8.39 -1.05
N ARG A 13 10.64 8.97 -2.25
CA ARG A 13 9.36 9.51 -2.70
C ARG A 13 8.42 8.35 -3.05
N VAL A 14 7.24 8.30 -2.46
CA VAL A 14 6.23 7.28 -2.77
C VAL A 14 5.10 7.90 -3.59
N ILE A 15 4.76 7.28 -4.72
CA ILE A 15 3.55 7.62 -5.49
C ILE A 15 2.61 6.42 -5.50
N TYR A 16 1.32 6.69 -5.39
CA TYR A 16 0.27 5.69 -5.42
C TYR A 16 -0.86 6.16 -6.32
N GLY A 17 -1.40 5.25 -7.13
CA GLY A 17 -2.61 5.49 -7.90
C GLY A 17 -2.92 4.33 -8.83
N ILE A 18 -4.20 4.09 -9.07
CA ILE A 18 -4.65 3.12 -10.07
C ILE A 18 -4.30 3.66 -11.46
N GLY A 19 -3.50 2.91 -12.22
CA GLY A 19 -3.04 3.31 -13.56
C GLY A 19 -2.01 4.44 -13.55
N VAL A 20 -1.39 4.74 -12.41
CA VAL A 20 -0.34 5.77 -12.33
C VAL A 20 0.85 5.46 -13.23
N ILE A 21 1.10 4.18 -13.54
CA ILE A 21 2.18 3.76 -14.43
C ILE A 21 2.06 4.34 -15.84
N ASP A 22 0.84 4.67 -16.27
CA ASP A 22 0.60 5.21 -17.61
C ASP A 22 0.89 6.73 -17.66
N HIS A 23 1.05 7.38 -16.50
CA HIS A 23 1.13 8.84 -16.35
C HIS A 23 2.34 9.28 -15.51
N LEU A 24 3.55 8.88 -15.93
CA LEU A 24 4.79 9.12 -15.17
C LEU A 24 5.53 10.43 -15.49
N ALA A 25 5.13 11.17 -16.53
CA ALA A 25 5.87 12.35 -17.02
C ALA A 25 6.21 13.37 -15.92
N ASP A 26 5.21 13.80 -15.14
CA ASP A 26 5.40 14.74 -14.04
C ASP A 26 6.26 14.16 -12.90
N ALA A 27 6.09 12.86 -12.61
CA ALA A 27 6.83 12.19 -11.55
C ALA A 27 8.32 12.06 -11.89
N LEU A 28 8.63 11.84 -13.17
CA LEU A 28 9.97 11.55 -13.68
C LEU A 28 10.71 12.78 -14.25
N ALA A 29 10.04 13.91 -14.45
CA ALA A 29 10.67 15.15 -14.92
C ALA A 29 11.94 15.56 -14.15
N PRO A 30 12.03 15.42 -12.80
CA PRO A 30 13.24 15.78 -12.05
C PRO A 30 14.48 14.95 -12.39
N TYR A 31 14.34 13.75 -12.95
CA TYR A 31 15.48 12.88 -13.28
C TYR A 31 16.13 13.28 -14.61
N GLY A 32 15.46 14.08 -15.46
CA GLY A 32 15.97 14.51 -16.75
C GLY A 32 16.22 13.35 -17.71
N SER A 33 17.11 13.57 -18.69
CA SER A 33 17.47 12.54 -19.66
C SER A 33 18.30 11.43 -19.02
N ARG A 34 17.85 10.18 -19.16
CA ARG A 34 18.49 8.99 -18.57
C ARG A 34 18.40 7.79 -19.50
N ARG A 35 19.36 6.88 -19.37
CA ARG A 35 19.42 5.55 -20.00
C ARG A 35 19.11 4.50 -18.95
N ALA A 36 17.88 4.01 -18.95
CA ALA A 36 17.38 3.09 -17.94
C ALA A 36 17.65 1.62 -18.28
N LEU A 37 18.10 0.87 -17.26
CA LEU A 37 18.02 -0.58 -17.20
C LEU A 37 16.73 -0.98 -16.49
N LEU A 38 15.86 -1.75 -17.14
CA LEU A 38 14.74 -2.41 -16.47
C LEU A 38 15.18 -3.78 -15.96
N VAL A 39 14.99 -4.04 -14.67
CA VAL A 39 15.22 -5.33 -14.02
C VAL A 39 13.86 -5.94 -13.69
N THR A 40 13.60 -7.15 -14.15
CA THR A 40 12.31 -7.84 -14.00
C THR A 40 12.47 -9.36 -14.13
N ASP A 41 11.36 -10.09 -14.13
CA ASP A 41 11.32 -11.53 -14.43
C ASP A 41 10.54 -11.82 -15.71
N ALA A 42 10.80 -12.99 -16.30
CA ALA A 42 10.24 -13.40 -17.57
C ALA A 42 8.70 -13.50 -17.55
N ASN A 43 8.08 -13.81 -16.40
CA ASN A 43 6.62 -13.90 -16.31
C ASN A 43 5.98 -12.52 -16.45
N LEU A 44 6.61 -11.48 -15.88
CA LEU A 44 6.12 -10.10 -15.99
C LEU A 44 6.30 -9.53 -17.40
N VAL A 45 7.35 -9.94 -18.11
CA VAL A 45 7.51 -9.65 -19.55
C VAL A 45 6.41 -10.32 -20.36
N GLN A 46 6.19 -11.63 -20.16
CA GLN A 46 5.14 -12.40 -20.83
C GLN A 46 3.73 -11.86 -20.53
N ALA A 47 3.49 -11.37 -19.31
CA ALA A 47 2.25 -10.72 -18.91
C ALA A 47 2.07 -9.30 -19.48
N GLY A 48 3.05 -8.77 -20.22
CA GLY A 48 2.99 -7.46 -20.86
C GLY A 48 3.23 -6.28 -19.91
N LEU A 49 3.61 -6.51 -18.64
CA LEU A 49 3.80 -5.41 -17.68
C LEU A 49 5.05 -4.59 -18.00
N ALA A 50 6.14 -5.23 -18.44
CA ALA A 50 7.34 -4.53 -18.90
C ALA A 50 7.05 -3.60 -20.11
N ALA A 51 6.17 -4.04 -21.02
CA ALA A 51 5.73 -3.24 -22.15
C ALA A 51 4.88 -2.03 -21.70
N ARG A 52 4.02 -2.20 -20.68
CA ARG A 52 3.26 -1.10 -20.08
C ARG A 52 4.18 -0.06 -19.42
N VAL A 53 5.21 -0.49 -18.69
CA VAL A 53 6.24 0.43 -18.17
C VAL A 53 6.92 1.17 -19.31
N ARG A 54 7.32 0.48 -20.39
CA ARG A 54 7.90 1.12 -21.59
C ARG A 54 6.99 2.21 -22.15
N ALA A 55 5.69 1.93 -22.28
CA ALA A 55 4.70 2.88 -22.77
C ALA A 55 4.58 4.11 -21.86
N GLY A 56 4.55 3.91 -20.54
CA GLY A 56 4.54 4.99 -19.55
C GLY A 56 5.74 5.93 -19.65
N LEU A 57 6.90 5.42 -20.07
CA LEU A 57 8.13 6.19 -20.25
C LEU A 57 8.19 7.00 -21.56
N GLN A 58 7.38 6.69 -22.59
CA GLN A 58 7.45 7.33 -23.91
C GLN A 58 7.28 8.86 -23.88
N ARG A 59 6.63 9.39 -22.85
CA ARG A 59 6.39 10.83 -22.67
C ARG A 59 7.39 11.48 -21.70
N THR A 60 8.48 10.79 -21.37
CA THR A 60 9.51 11.25 -20.45
C THR A 60 10.85 11.37 -21.18
N ALA A 61 11.86 11.93 -20.53
CA ALA A 61 13.23 11.98 -21.06
C ALA A 61 14.04 10.69 -20.75
N ILE A 62 13.42 9.69 -20.13
CA ILE A 62 14.07 8.42 -19.76
C ILE A 62 13.88 7.41 -20.89
N ASP A 63 14.99 6.98 -21.48
CA ASP A 63 15.02 5.94 -22.51
C ASP A 63 15.39 4.60 -21.89
N MET A 64 14.53 3.58 -22.08
CA MET A 64 14.79 2.23 -21.59
C MET A 64 15.61 1.44 -22.61
N VAL A 65 16.94 1.53 -22.46
CA VAL A 65 17.95 1.01 -23.40
C VAL A 65 18.30 -0.46 -23.19
N ALA A 66 17.95 -1.05 -22.04
CA ALA A 66 18.19 -2.45 -21.72
C ALA A 66 17.09 -3.02 -20.81
N VAL A 67 16.84 -4.33 -20.94
CA VAL A 67 15.92 -5.10 -20.08
C VAL A 67 16.65 -6.38 -19.66
N TYR A 68 16.75 -6.60 -18.35
CA TYR A 68 17.17 -7.86 -17.76
C TYR A 68 15.94 -8.54 -17.16
N ASP A 69 15.50 -9.64 -17.75
CA ASP A 69 14.27 -10.37 -17.40
C ASP A 69 14.53 -11.78 -16.85
N GLN A 70 15.79 -12.09 -16.54
CA GLN A 70 16.22 -13.43 -16.11
C GLN A 70 16.33 -13.54 -14.58
N VAL A 71 15.61 -12.71 -13.81
CA VAL A 71 15.61 -12.82 -12.34
C VAL A 71 14.76 -14.00 -11.89
N PRO A 72 15.34 -15.00 -11.20
CA PRO A 72 14.57 -16.13 -10.67
C PRO A 72 13.94 -15.79 -9.31
N PRO A 73 12.97 -16.59 -8.83
CA PRO A 73 12.61 -16.60 -7.43
C PRO A 73 13.84 -16.90 -6.57
N ASN A 74 14.12 -16.07 -5.55
CA ASN A 74 15.38 -16.07 -4.81
C ASN A 74 16.60 -15.81 -5.73
N SER A 75 16.73 -14.56 -6.20
CA SER A 75 17.84 -14.11 -7.06
C SER A 75 19.20 -14.57 -6.53
N THR A 76 20.09 -14.97 -7.45
CA THR A 76 21.43 -15.47 -7.12
C THR A 76 22.50 -14.40 -7.32
N ILE A 77 23.72 -14.69 -6.86
CA ILE A 77 24.93 -13.89 -7.14
C ILE A 77 25.12 -13.68 -8.64
N GLN A 78 25.08 -14.76 -9.43
CA GLN A 78 25.26 -14.70 -10.88
C GLN A 78 24.21 -13.79 -11.55
N THR A 79 22.95 -13.87 -11.13
CA THR A 79 21.87 -13.01 -11.64
C THR A 79 22.21 -11.52 -11.46
N VAL A 80 22.74 -11.14 -10.29
CA VAL A 80 23.13 -9.76 -9.99
C VAL A 80 24.30 -9.32 -10.86
N GLU A 81 25.31 -10.17 -11.02
CA GLU A 81 26.50 -9.88 -11.83
C GLU A 81 26.15 -9.73 -13.31
N ASP A 82 25.30 -10.60 -13.85
CA ASP A 82 24.82 -10.54 -15.24
C ASP A 82 23.98 -9.28 -15.48
N CYS A 83 23.09 -8.94 -14.53
CA CYS A 83 22.29 -7.72 -14.57
C CYS A 83 23.19 -6.47 -14.61
N ALA A 84 24.21 -6.41 -13.76
CA ALA A 84 25.17 -5.31 -13.74
C ALA A 84 26.06 -5.28 -14.99
N ALA A 85 26.44 -6.44 -15.54
CA ALA A 85 27.18 -6.53 -16.79
C ALA A 85 26.38 -5.94 -17.97
N LEU A 86 25.10 -6.30 -18.08
CA LEU A 86 24.20 -5.74 -19.10
C LEU A 86 24.04 -4.22 -18.94
N GLY A 87 23.85 -3.75 -17.71
CA GLY A 87 23.76 -2.31 -17.42
C GLY A 87 25.01 -1.54 -17.86
N ARG A 88 26.21 -2.07 -17.60
CA ARG A 88 27.48 -1.49 -18.07
C ARG A 88 27.60 -1.50 -19.59
N GLN A 89 27.27 -2.62 -20.22
CA GLN A 89 27.33 -2.77 -21.68
C GLN A 89 26.50 -1.72 -22.41
N HIS A 90 25.32 -1.39 -21.87
CA HIS A 90 24.41 -0.40 -22.46
C HIS A 90 24.61 1.02 -21.93
N GLY A 91 25.59 1.24 -21.04
CA GLY A 91 25.87 2.55 -20.43
C GLY A 91 24.66 3.12 -19.69
N CYS A 92 24.01 2.29 -18.85
CA CYS A 92 22.84 2.70 -18.09
C CYS A 92 23.24 3.62 -16.92
N ASP A 93 22.46 4.66 -16.69
CA ASP A 93 22.66 5.65 -15.62
C ASP A 93 21.43 5.78 -14.69
N LEU A 94 20.45 4.88 -14.84
CA LEU A 94 19.26 4.75 -14.02
C LEU A 94 18.80 3.29 -14.01
N ILE A 95 18.26 2.82 -12.88
CA ILE A 95 17.69 1.46 -12.75
C ILE A 95 16.20 1.56 -12.43
N ILE A 96 15.40 0.75 -13.14
CA ILE A 96 13.98 0.54 -12.85
C ILE A 96 13.81 -0.92 -12.44
N GLY A 97 13.34 -1.18 -11.22
CA GLY A 97 12.96 -2.52 -10.78
C GLY A 97 11.44 -2.72 -10.92
N LEU A 98 11.01 -3.76 -11.63
CA LEU A 98 9.59 -4.13 -11.77
C LEU A 98 9.39 -5.59 -11.35
N GLY A 99 8.86 -5.81 -10.14
CA GLY A 99 8.59 -7.16 -9.68
C GLY A 99 8.33 -7.29 -8.18
N GLY A 100 8.48 -8.52 -7.67
CA GLY A 100 8.48 -8.78 -6.23
C GLY A 100 9.88 -8.61 -5.61
N GLY A 101 10.02 -8.99 -4.34
CA GLY A 101 11.26 -8.78 -3.57
C GLY A 101 12.54 -9.25 -4.26
N SER A 102 12.54 -10.42 -4.91
CA SER A 102 13.74 -10.90 -5.62
C SER A 102 14.22 -9.94 -6.69
N VAL A 103 13.32 -9.39 -7.51
CA VAL A 103 13.68 -8.41 -8.56
C VAL A 103 14.19 -7.10 -7.95
N LEU A 104 13.50 -6.59 -6.93
CA LEU A 104 13.84 -5.31 -6.30
C LEU A 104 15.20 -5.39 -5.59
N ASP A 105 15.49 -6.53 -4.95
CA ASP A 105 16.77 -6.81 -4.32
C ASP A 105 17.90 -6.97 -5.35
N THR A 106 17.65 -7.66 -6.48
CA THR A 106 18.60 -7.71 -7.60
C THR A 106 18.94 -6.30 -8.09
N ALA A 107 17.94 -5.45 -8.31
CA ALA A 107 18.13 -4.08 -8.77
C ALA A 107 18.99 -3.25 -7.80
N LYS A 108 18.77 -3.38 -6.49
CA LYS A 108 19.57 -2.71 -5.45
C LYS A 108 21.03 -3.13 -5.47
N VAL A 109 21.31 -4.43 -5.48
CA VAL A 109 22.69 -4.94 -5.43
C VAL A 109 23.41 -4.75 -6.77
N ALA A 110 22.71 -4.88 -7.90
CA ALA A 110 23.27 -4.57 -9.22
C ALA A 110 23.69 -3.08 -9.32
N ASN A 111 22.96 -2.17 -8.66
CA ASN A 111 23.33 -0.75 -8.57
C ASN A 111 24.70 -0.55 -7.91
N ILE A 112 25.01 -1.30 -6.85
CA ILE A 112 26.34 -1.28 -6.23
C ILE A 112 27.40 -1.67 -7.28
N LEU A 113 27.19 -2.77 -8.00
CA LEU A 113 28.18 -3.24 -8.98
C LEU A 113 28.34 -2.31 -10.18
N LEU A 114 27.28 -1.62 -10.60
CA LEU A 114 27.36 -0.60 -11.65
C LEU A 114 28.23 0.59 -11.23
N VAL A 115 28.23 0.94 -9.95
CA VAL A 115 28.96 2.12 -9.42
C VAL A 115 30.35 1.78 -8.92
N LYS A 116 30.50 0.71 -8.13
CA LYS A 116 31.75 0.33 -7.47
C LYS A 116 32.50 -0.81 -8.18
N GLY A 117 31.84 -1.60 -9.01
CA GLY A 117 32.40 -2.84 -9.54
C GLY A 117 32.66 -3.88 -8.44
N GLY A 118 33.61 -4.79 -8.67
CA GLY A 118 33.90 -5.92 -7.78
C GLY A 118 32.89 -7.07 -7.91
N ARG A 119 32.96 -8.02 -6.98
CA ARG A 119 32.02 -9.15 -6.88
C ARG A 119 30.93 -8.84 -5.87
N VAL A 120 29.79 -9.52 -5.98
CA VAL A 120 28.65 -9.35 -5.06
C VAL A 120 29.07 -9.54 -3.60
N GLN A 121 29.87 -10.55 -3.32
CA GLN A 121 30.32 -10.92 -1.97
C GLN A 121 31.21 -9.83 -1.34
N ASP A 122 31.91 -9.04 -2.15
CA ASP A 122 32.80 -7.97 -1.66
C ASP A 122 31.99 -6.82 -1.02
N HIS A 123 30.68 -6.76 -1.25
CA HIS A 123 29.77 -5.74 -0.71
C HIS A 123 28.76 -6.32 0.30
N GLN A 124 28.89 -7.58 0.69
CA GLN A 124 28.02 -8.20 1.69
C GLN A 124 28.27 -7.58 3.07
N GLY A 125 27.20 -7.18 3.76
CA GLY A 125 27.28 -6.61 5.10
C GLY A 125 26.36 -5.41 5.29
N ALA A 126 26.68 -4.59 6.29
CA ALA A 126 25.91 -3.40 6.64
C ALA A 126 26.77 -2.14 6.62
N TYR A 127 26.28 -1.08 5.98
CA TYR A 127 26.84 0.27 5.96
C TYR A 127 28.28 0.37 5.40
N LEU A 128 28.61 -0.45 4.41
CA LEU A 128 29.92 -0.50 3.74
C LEU A 128 30.08 0.59 2.67
N LEU A 129 28.98 1.22 2.23
CA LEU A 129 29.03 2.23 1.16
C LEU A 129 29.45 3.63 1.62
N GLY A 130 29.40 3.92 2.93
CA GLY A 130 29.77 5.23 3.47
C GLY A 130 29.01 6.37 2.77
N THR A 131 29.73 7.31 2.13
CA THR A 131 29.15 8.44 1.39
C THR A 131 28.97 8.19 -0.11
N THR A 132 29.21 6.96 -0.58
CA THR A 132 29.05 6.61 -2.01
C THR A 132 27.61 6.87 -2.44
N ARG A 133 27.44 7.57 -3.57
CA ARG A 133 26.13 7.76 -4.20
C ARG A 133 25.93 6.70 -5.27
N LEU A 134 24.81 5.99 -5.21
CA LEU A 134 24.41 5.02 -6.24
C LEU A 134 23.69 5.72 -7.40
N LEU A 135 23.41 4.98 -8.49
CA LEU A 135 22.58 5.49 -9.58
C LEU A 135 21.13 5.69 -9.10
N PRO A 136 20.37 6.63 -9.70
CA PRO A 136 18.94 6.75 -9.44
C PRO A 136 18.21 5.42 -9.56
N LEU A 137 17.39 5.09 -8.56
CA LEU A 137 16.68 3.82 -8.44
C LEU A 137 15.18 4.07 -8.34
N LEU A 138 14.41 3.53 -9.29
CA LEU A 138 12.96 3.59 -9.34
C LEU A 138 12.38 2.18 -9.15
N LEU A 139 11.59 1.93 -8.11
CA LEU A 139 11.08 0.60 -7.80
C LEU A 139 9.55 0.53 -7.93
N ILE A 140 9.07 -0.52 -8.60
CA ILE A 140 7.66 -0.74 -8.97
C ILE A 140 7.27 -2.14 -8.47
N PRO A 141 6.70 -2.26 -7.26
CA PRO A 141 6.33 -3.56 -6.71
C PRO A 141 5.12 -4.16 -7.45
N THR A 142 5.20 -5.44 -7.80
CA THR A 142 4.07 -6.24 -8.33
C THR A 142 3.50 -7.21 -7.29
N THR A 143 4.07 -7.20 -6.08
CA THR A 143 3.62 -7.98 -4.92
C THR A 143 3.42 -7.07 -3.71
N ALA A 144 2.36 -7.31 -2.93
CA ALA A 144 2.12 -6.62 -1.66
C ALA A 144 2.58 -7.53 -0.50
N GLY A 145 3.87 -7.48 -0.16
CA GLY A 145 4.43 -8.22 0.99
C GLY A 145 5.77 -7.68 1.48
N THR A 146 6.77 -7.68 0.60
CA THR A 146 8.16 -7.46 1.00
C THR A 146 8.47 -6.01 1.39
N GLY A 147 7.74 -5.05 0.80
CA GLY A 147 8.02 -3.62 0.97
C GLY A 147 9.41 -3.21 0.48
N SER A 148 10.09 -4.04 -0.33
CA SER A 148 11.48 -3.79 -0.74
C SER A 148 11.65 -2.48 -1.52
N GLU A 149 10.58 -1.96 -2.11
CA GLU A 149 10.52 -0.64 -2.73
C GLU A 149 10.73 0.55 -1.77
N VAL A 150 10.82 0.32 -0.46
CA VAL A 150 11.03 1.37 0.57
C VAL A 150 11.99 0.92 1.67
N THR A 151 12.76 -0.15 1.46
CA THR A 151 13.65 -0.70 2.49
C THR A 151 15.12 -0.49 2.17
N LYS A 152 15.92 -0.37 3.23
CA LYS A 152 17.39 -0.28 3.16
C LYS A 152 18.09 -1.65 3.07
N VAL A 153 17.34 -2.74 2.90
CA VAL A 153 17.86 -4.11 2.90
C VAL A 153 17.66 -4.79 1.55
N ALA A 154 18.53 -5.73 1.23
CA ALA A 154 18.37 -6.67 0.12
C ALA A 154 18.97 -8.03 0.51
N VAL A 155 18.42 -9.11 -0.05
CA VAL A 155 18.88 -10.48 0.22
C VAL A 155 19.12 -11.23 -1.08
N ILE A 156 20.35 -11.71 -1.28
CA ILE A 156 20.75 -12.47 -2.47
C ILE A 156 21.10 -13.90 -2.06
N ALA A 157 20.62 -14.90 -2.79
CA ALA A 157 20.96 -16.29 -2.54
C ALA A 157 22.37 -16.62 -3.03
N ASP A 158 23.08 -17.42 -2.25
CA ASP A 158 24.34 -18.08 -2.62
C ASP A 158 24.10 -19.59 -2.69
N PRO A 159 23.75 -20.13 -3.88
CA PRO A 159 23.46 -21.54 -4.05
C PRO A 159 24.66 -22.46 -3.82
N GLU A 160 25.89 -21.95 -3.92
CA GLU A 160 27.10 -22.78 -3.73
C GLU A 160 27.32 -23.13 -2.25
N HIS A 161 26.88 -22.25 -1.35
CA HIS A 161 27.06 -22.38 0.09
C HIS A 161 25.75 -22.61 0.86
N ASP A 162 24.61 -22.75 0.17
CA ASP A 162 23.27 -22.91 0.75
C ASP A 162 22.89 -21.81 1.77
N VAL A 163 23.35 -20.58 1.53
CA VAL A 163 23.08 -19.43 2.40
C VAL A 163 22.47 -18.26 1.64
N LYS A 164 21.94 -17.29 2.38
CA LYS A 164 21.50 -16.00 1.86
C LYS A 164 22.44 -14.92 2.33
N LEU A 165 22.93 -14.10 1.41
CA LEU A 165 23.82 -12.98 1.66
C LEU A 165 22.97 -11.73 1.97
N PRO A 166 23.00 -11.21 3.21
CA PRO A 166 22.29 -10.00 3.56
C PRO A 166 23.10 -8.74 3.21
N PHE A 167 22.41 -7.74 2.70
CA PHE A 167 22.95 -6.41 2.41
C PHE A 167 22.07 -5.36 3.10
N ALA A 168 22.69 -4.43 3.81
CA ALA A 168 21.99 -3.34 4.47
C ALA A 168 22.72 -2.01 4.23
N GLU A 169 22.14 -1.14 3.41
CA GLU A 169 22.75 0.13 3.00
C GLU A 169 21.71 1.24 2.98
N THR A 170 22.03 2.41 3.53
CA THR A 170 21.12 3.58 3.47
C THR A 170 20.80 3.98 2.03
N GLN A 171 21.73 3.71 1.11
CA GLN A 171 21.65 3.96 -0.32
C GLN A 171 20.68 3.02 -1.05
N PHE A 172 20.18 1.95 -0.42
CA PHE A 172 19.17 1.08 -1.02
C PHE A 172 17.77 1.65 -1.00
N LEU A 173 17.53 2.66 -0.15
CA LEU A 173 16.27 3.41 -0.19
C LEU A 173 16.17 4.08 -1.57
N PRO A 174 15.21 3.68 -2.41
CA PRO A 174 15.15 4.18 -3.78
C PRO A 174 14.72 5.63 -3.81
N ASP A 175 15.01 6.33 -4.91
CA ASP A 175 14.56 7.69 -5.11
C ASP A 175 13.03 7.75 -5.28
N LEU A 176 12.43 6.74 -5.91
CA LEU A 176 10.99 6.67 -6.18
C LEU A 176 10.45 5.24 -6.03
N ALA A 177 9.36 5.10 -5.29
CA ALA A 177 8.51 3.92 -5.27
C ALA A 177 7.18 4.20 -5.98
N ILE A 178 6.79 3.37 -6.95
CA ILE A 178 5.58 3.52 -7.76
C ILE A 178 4.59 2.40 -7.43
N LEU A 179 3.59 2.72 -6.61
CA LEU A 179 2.56 1.78 -6.17
C LEU A 179 1.35 1.84 -7.09
N ASP A 180 1.31 0.97 -8.10
CA ASP A 180 0.15 0.84 -9.00
C ASP A 180 -0.58 -0.50 -8.80
N PRO A 181 -1.82 -0.49 -8.25
CA PRO A 181 -2.60 -1.71 -8.02
C PRO A 181 -2.84 -2.54 -9.28
N GLU A 182 -2.90 -1.91 -10.46
CA GLU A 182 -3.09 -2.60 -11.75
C GLU A 182 -1.99 -3.64 -12.01
N LEU A 183 -0.76 -3.35 -11.57
CA LEU A 183 0.41 -4.21 -11.78
C LEU A 183 0.43 -5.42 -10.83
N THR A 184 -0.47 -5.47 -9.85
CA THR A 184 -0.63 -6.59 -8.91
C THR A 184 -1.83 -7.48 -9.23
N ARG A 185 -2.70 -7.05 -10.16
CA ARG A 185 -3.96 -7.74 -10.48
C ARG A 185 -3.75 -9.20 -10.88
N GLY A 186 -2.69 -9.47 -11.65
CA GLY A 186 -2.34 -10.81 -12.12
C GLY A 186 -1.75 -11.74 -11.05
N LEU A 187 -1.46 -11.26 -9.84
CA LEU A 187 -0.85 -12.08 -8.79
C LEU A 187 -1.87 -13.12 -8.28
N PRO A 188 -1.55 -14.43 -8.32
CA PRO A 188 -2.45 -15.49 -7.87
C PRO A 188 -2.92 -15.31 -6.41
N PRO A 189 -4.14 -15.73 -6.05
CA PRO A 189 -4.66 -15.60 -4.69
C PRO A 189 -3.75 -16.22 -3.61
N ARG A 190 -3.15 -17.39 -3.89
CA ARG A 190 -2.23 -18.05 -2.96
C ARG A 190 -0.98 -17.23 -2.67
N LEU A 191 -0.39 -16.61 -3.70
CA LEU A 191 0.75 -15.70 -3.51
C LEU A 191 0.32 -14.42 -2.80
N THR A 192 -0.86 -13.88 -3.14
CA THR A 192 -1.44 -12.71 -2.46
C THR A 192 -1.61 -12.95 -0.96
N ALA A 193 -2.07 -14.14 -0.56
CA ALA A 193 -2.18 -14.53 0.84
C ALA A 193 -0.82 -14.60 1.54
N MET A 194 0.16 -15.27 0.93
CA MET A 194 1.51 -15.41 1.48
C MET A 194 2.21 -14.05 1.64
N THR A 195 2.17 -13.20 0.61
CA THR A 195 2.79 -11.87 0.68
C THR A 195 2.03 -10.94 1.63
N GLY A 196 0.70 -11.04 1.70
CA GLY A 196 -0.07 -10.27 2.68
C GLY A 196 0.24 -10.63 4.14
N MET A 197 0.47 -11.92 4.41
CA MET A 197 0.93 -12.38 5.73
C MET A 197 2.38 -11.97 6.03
N ASP A 198 3.22 -11.90 5.01
CA ASP A 198 4.57 -11.34 5.11
C ASP A 198 4.54 -9.87 5.58
N ALA A 199 3.76 -9.03 4.90
CA ALA A 199 3.55 -7.63 5.31
C ALA A 199 2.95 -7.50 6.72
N LEU A 200 2.07 -8.43 7.12
CA LEU A 200 1.50 -8.44 8.46
C LEU A 200 2.57 -8.74 9.52
N THR A 201 3.43 -9.72 9.24
CA THR A 201 4.56 -10.06 10.10
C THR A 201 5.53 -8.88 10.21
N HIS A 202 5.90 -8.25 9.09
CA HIS A 202 6.73 -7.04 9.09
C HIS A 202 6.17 -5.96 10.03
N ALA A 203 4.88 -5.66 9.90
CA ALA A 203 4.24 -4.64 10.73
C ALA A 203 4.20 -5.03 12.22
N ILE A 204 3.86 -6.29 12.53
CA ILE A 204 3.78 -6.75 13.93
C ILE A 204 5.17 -6.77 14.56
N GLU A 205 6.18 -7.33 13.89
CA GLU A 205 7.53 -7.41 14.43
C GLU A 205 8.13 -6.03 14.62
N ALA A 206 8.07 -5.14 13.62
CA ALA A 206 8.53 -3.76 13.75
C ALA A 206 7.85 -3.03 14.92
N TYR A 207 6.57 -3.32 15.17
CA TYR A 207 5.82 -2.73 16.29
C TYR A 207 6.19 -3.33 17.65
N VAL A 208 6.72 -4.54 17.76
CA VAL A 208 7.08 -5.11 19.08
C VAL A 208 8.57 -5.09 19.37
N ASP A 209 9.36 -4.72 18.36
CA ASP A 209 10.82 -4.75 18.35
C ASP A 209 11.49 -3.98 19.50
N LYS A 210 12.77 -4.32 19.77
CA LYS A 210 13.66 -3.55 20.66
C LYS A 210 13.95 -2.14 20.09
N GLU A 211 14.12 -2.00 18.77
CA GLU A 211 14.45 -0.76 18.04
C GLU A 211 13.20 -0.03 17.53
N TRP A 212 12.09 -0.16 18.25
CA TRP A 212 10.85 0.50 17.91
C TRP A 212 10.96 2.03 17.98
N SER A 213 10.13 2.73 17.19
CA SER A 213 10.02 4.19 17.25
C SER A 213 8.58 4.65 17.08
N PRO A 214 8.19 5.83 17.61
CA PRO A 214 6.82 6.33 17.46
C PRO A 214 6.35 6.48 16.00
N ALA A 215 7.28 6.81 15.09
CA ALA A 215 6.99 6.93 13.67
C ALA A 215 6.75 5.56 13.03
N ALA A 216 7.65 4.59 13.26
CA ALA A 216 7.47 3.21 12.81
C ALA A 216 6.18 2.60 13.38
N ASP A 217 5.85 2.91 14.64
CA ASP A 217 4.66 2.44 15.31
C ASP A 217 3.36 2.87 14.63
N GLY A 218 3.27 4.16 14.29
CA GLY A 218 2.10 4.70 13.58
C GLY A 218 1.89 4.02 12.23
N LEU A 219 2.99 3.79 11.50
CA LEU A 219 2.99 3.12 10.20
C LEU A 219 2.61 1.63 10.32
N ALA A 220 3.21 0.92 11.27
CA ALA A 220 2.96 -0.49 11.52
C ALA A 220 1.49 -0.75 11.92
N LEU A 221 0.94 0.01 12.87
CA LEU A 221 -0.45 -0.14 13.26
C LEU A 221 -1.41 0.17 12.11
N GLN A 222 -1.08 1.15 11.27
CA GLN A 222 -1.90 1.45 10.09
C GLN A 222 -1.81 0.36 9.02
N ALA A 223 -0.63 -0.23 8.81
CA ALA A 223 -0.45 -1.38 7.93
C ALA A 223 -1.31 -2.57 8.40
N ILE A 224 -1.29 -2.88 9.71
CA ILE A 224 -2.11 -3.95 10.30
C ILE A 224 -3.61 -3.73 10.03
N ARG A 225 -4.10 -2.50 10.21
CA ARG A 225 -5.52 -2.16 9.93
C ARG A 225 -5.88 -2.34 8.46
N LEU A 226 -5.03 -1.86 7.54
CA LEU A 226 -5.26 -2.01 6.11
C LEU A 226 -5.25 -3.49 5.69
N ILE A 227 -4.32 -4.30 6.22
CA ILE A 227 -4.25 -5.74 5.95
C ILE A 227 -5.49 -6.45 6.47
N ARG A 228 -5.88 -6.17 7.73
CA ARG A 228 -7.11 -6.72 8.34
C ARG A 228 -8.33 -6.50 7.45
N ASP A 229 -8.47 -5.30 6.89
CA ASP A 229 -9.66 -4.90 6.14
C ASP A 229 -9.67 -5.38 4.68
N ASN A 230 -8.51 -5.73 4.11
CA ASN A 230 -8.40 -5.92 2.65
C ASN A 230 -7.75 -7.24 2.21
N LEU A 231 -6.99 -7.96 3.06
CA LEU A 231 -6.27 -9.16 2.62
C LEU A 231 -7.21 -10.28 2.15
N LEU A 232 -8.25 -10.59 2.93
CA LEU A 232 -9.24 -11.59 2.52
C LEU A 232 -9.96 -11.19 1.24
N LEU A 233 -10.28 -9.91 1.08
CA LEU A 233 -10.96 -9.36 -0.09
C LEU A 233 -10.07 -9.41 -1.34
N ALA A 234 -8.78 -9.07 -1.23
CA ALA A 234 -7.82 -9.14 -2.33
C ALA A 234 -7.59 -10.58 -2.81
N CYS A 235 -7.66 -11.57 -1.90
CA CYS A 235 -7.59 -12.99 -2.25
C CYS A 235 -8.88 -13.50 -2.89
N ALA A 236 -10.05 -13.10 -2.38
CA ALA A 236 -11.35 -13.57 -2.85
C ALA A 236 -11.81 -12.87 -4.14
N GLN A 237 -11.40 -11.62 -4.36
CA GLN A 237 -11.75 -10.80 -5.52
C GLN A 237 -10.46 -10.20 -6.14
N PRO A 238 -9.72 -10.97 -6.95
CA PRO A 238 -8.44 -10.56 -7.51
C PRO A 238 -8.47 -9.25 -8.32
N ASP A 239 -9.61 -8.92 -8.94
CA ASP A 239 -9.83 -7.70 -9.72
C ASP A 239 -10.25 -6.48 -8.88
N ASN A 240 -10.40 -6.63 -7.56
CA ASN A 240 -10.72 -5.52 -6.68
C ASN A 240 -9.48 -4.62 -6.47
N LEU A 241 -9.30 -3.64 -7.35
CA LEU A 241 -8.15 -2.73 -7.35
C LEU A 241 -8.02 -1.90 -6.07
N GLN A 242 -9.14 -1.62 -5.38
CA GLN A 242 -9.11 -0.93 -4.08
C GLN A 242 -8.50 -1.83 -3.01
N ALA A 243 -8.91 -3.11 -2.93
CA ALA A 243 -8.33 -4.07 -2.00
C ALA A 243 -6.85 -4.34 -2.32
N ARG A 244 -6.52 -4.52 -3.61
CA ARG A 244 -5.12 -4.65 -4.08
C ARG A 244 -4.28 -3.43 -3.70
N GLY A 245 -4.82 -2.23 -3.91
CA GLY A 245 -4.13 -0.99 -3.61
C GLY A 245 -3.96 -0.73 -2.12
N ALA A 246 -4.96 -1.08 -1.30
CA ALA A 246 -4.85 -1.05 0.15
C ALA A 246 -3.76 -2.02 0.64
N MET A 247 -3.65 -3.21 0.04
CA MET A 247 -2.59 -4.16 0.35
C MET A 247 -1.20 -3.64 -0.06
N LEU A 248 -1.06 -3.03 -1.24
CA LEU A 248 0.20 -2.38 -1.65
C LEU A 248 0.61 -1.27 -0.67
N ALA A 249 -0.33 -0.38 -0.34
CA ALA A 249 -0.09 0.67 0.64
C ALA A 249 0.29 0.09 2.01
N ALA A 250 -0.39 -0.97 2.46
CA ALA A 250 -0.05 -1.62 3.72
C ALA A 250 1.34 -2.26 3.71
N SER A 251 1.71 -2.94 2.62
CA SER A 251 3.05 -3.52 2.43
C SER A 251 4.12 -2.43 2.43
N CYS A 252 3.88 -1.30 1.77
CA CYS A 252 4.80 -0.16 1.76
C CYS A 252 4.95 0.43 3.18
N LEU A 253 3.84 0.66 3.91
CA LEU A 253 3.89 1.16 5.28
C LEU A 253 4.61 0.19 6.23
N ALA A 254 4.36 -1.12 6.10
CA ALA A 254 5.08 -2.14 6.84
C ALA A 254 6.57 -2.14 6.49
N GLY A 255 6.90 -2.00 5.20
CA GLY A 255 8.25 -1.83 4.66
C GLY A 255 9.01 -0.68 5.29
N ILE A 256 8.40 0.51 5.34
CA ILE A 256 8.97 1.68 6.00
C ILE A 256 9.17 1.39 7.49
N ALA A 257 8.17 0.83 8.17
CA ALA A 257 8.27 0.53 9.61
C ALA A 257 9.45 -0.40 9.93
N PHE A 258 9.56 -1.55 9.26
CA PHE A 258 10.62 -2.52 9.54
C PHE A 258 11.99 -2.07 9.00
N SER A 259 12.05 -1.22 7.97
CA SER A 259 13.32 -0.62 7.54
C SER A 259 13.96 0.26 8.62
N HIS A 260 13.16 0.77 9.57
CA HIS A 260 13.65 1.50 10.75
C HIS A 260 13.83 0.59 11.97
N SER A 261 12.79 -0.19 12.31
CA SER A 261 12.75 -0.96 13.56
C SER A 261 13.18 -2.43 13.41
N MET A 262 13.62 -2.84 12.22
CA MET A 262 14.01 -4.21 11.90
C MET A 262 12.86 -5.23 12.10
N VAL A 263 13.21 -6.52 12.07
CA VAL A 263 12.33 -7.68 12.24
C VAL A 263 12.93 -8.62 13.28
N GLY A 264 12.16 -9.59 13.76
CA GLY A 264 12.51 -10.40 14.92
C GLY A 264 12.56 -11.91 14.65
N MET A 265 12.21 -12.67 15.69
CA MET A 265 12.32 -14.14 15.71
C MET A 265 11.42 -14.83 14.67
N VAL A 266 10.34 -14.20 14.19
CA VAL A 266 9.52 -14.78 13.11
C VAL A 266 10.35 -14.90 11.84
N HIS A 267 10.98 -13.79 11.42
CA HIS A 267 11.83 -13.77 10.24
C HIS A 267 13.03 -14.69 10.39
N GLY A 268 13.69 -14.71 11.55
CA GLY A 268 14.85 -15.59 11.76
C GLY A 268 14.52 -17.08 11.59
N ILE A 269 13.37 -17.54 12.11
CA ILE A 269 12.90 -18.92 11.88
C ILE A 269 12.47 -19.10 10.42
N ALA A 270 11.77 -18.13 9.83
CA ALA A 270 11.28 -18.23 8.45
C ALA A 270 12.41 -18.27 7.41
N HIS A 271 13.49 -17.51 7.61
CA HIS A 271 14.70 -17.58 6.78
C HIS A 271 15.33 -18.96 6.84
N ALA A 272 15.47 -19.53 8.04
CA ALA A 272 16.00 -20.87 8.22
C ALA A 272 15.13 -21.95 7.55
N LEU A 273 13.81 -21.88 7.71
CA LEU A 273 12.88 -22.78 7.02
C LEU A 273 12.95 -22.65 5.49
N GLY A 274 13.10 -21.42 4.99
CA GLY A 274 13.27 -21.13 3.57
C GLY A 274 14.61 -21.60 3.00
N GLY A 275 15.70 -21.54 3.78
CA GLY A 275 17.01 -22.05 3.37
C GLY A 275 17.07 -23.57 3.38
N VAL A 276 16.63 -24.20 4.47
CA VAL A 276 16.82 -25.65 4.70
C VAL A 276 15.76 -26.52 4.02
N TYR A 277 14.50 -26.05 3.98
CA TYR A 277 13.35 -26.80 3.45
C TYR A 277 12.68 -26.14 2.25
N HIS A 278 13.21 -25.00 1.76
CA HIS A 278 12.66 -24.27 0.62
C HIS A 278 11.19 -23.85 0.79
N ILE A 279 10.75 -23.65 2.04
CA ILE A 279 9.40 -23.16 2.32
C ILE A 279 9.30 -21.70 1.84
N PRO A 280 8.26 -21.34 1.05
CA PRO A 280 8.05 -19.97 0.63
C PRO A 280 8.03 -18.99 1.80
N HIS A 281 8.76 -17.88 1.69
CA HIS A 281 9.00 -16.95 2.80
C HIS A 281 7.72 -16.49 3.51
N GLY A 282 6.74 -15.96 2.77
CA GLY A 282 5.47 -15.51 3.34
C GLY A 282 4.64 -16.63 3.98
N LEU A 283 4.77 -17.89 3.50
CA LEU A 283 4.15 -19.04 4.14
C LEU A 283 4.83 -19.36 5.48
N ALA A 284 6.16 -19.38 5.52
CA ALA A 284 6.90 -19.59 6.75
C ALA A 284 6.57 -18.51 7.79
N ASN A 285 6.55 -17.23 7.39
CA ASN A 285 6.12 -16.12 8.23
C ASN A 285 4.69 -16.29 8.74
N ALA A 286 3.74 -16.67 7.87
CA ALA A 286 2.35 -16.92 8.27
C ALA A 286 2.22 -18.00 9.36
N LEU A 287 2.96 -19.10 9.22
CA LEU A 287 2.92 -20.23 10.16
C LEU A 287 3.58 -19.87 11.51
N VAL A 288 4.74 -19.22 11.47
CA VAL A 288 5.57 -18.94 12.65
C VAL A 288 5.01 -17.80 13.49
N LEU A 289 4.45 -16.76 12.86
CA LEU A 289 3.97 -15.54 13.51
C LEU A 289 3.16 -15.77 14.80
N PRO A 290 2.04 -16.53 14.80
CA PRO A 290 1.23 -16.67 16.00
C PRO A 290 1.94 -17.39 17.16
N GLU A 291 2.91 -18.26 16.86
CA GLU A 291 3.67 -18.99 17.89
C GLU A 291 4.75 -18.10 18.52
N VAL A 292 5.42 -17.27 17.73
CA VAL A 292 6.37 -16.27 18.24
C VAL A 292 5.66 -15.14 19.00
N MET A 293 4.47 -14.70 18.55
CA MET A 293 3.65 -13.76 19.31
C MET A 293 3.34 -14.32 20.71
N ALA A 294 3.05 -15.62 20.81
CA ALA A 294 2.81 -16.28 22.10
C ALA A 294 4.09 -16.35 22.96
N TYR A 295 5.24 -16.64 22.36
CA TYR A 295 6.55 -16.64 23.03
C TYR A 295 6.94 -15.27 23.60
N ASN A 296 6.68 -14.21 22.84
CA ASN A 296 7.04 -12.83 23.15
C ASN A 296 5.99 -12.10 24.01
N LEU A 297 4.81 -12.68 24.23
CA LEU A 297 3.64 -12.01 24.82
C LEU A 297 3.95 -11.28 26.12
N ASP A 298 4.57 -11.96 27.08
CA ASP A 298 4.82 -11.39 28.41
C ASP A 298 5.93 -10.31 28.39
N ALA A 299 6.78 -10.27 27.36
CA ALA A 299 7.82 -9.25 27.22
C ALA A 299 7.29 -7.90 26.70
N ARG A 300 6.18 -7.91 25.95
CA ARG A 300 5.58 -6.73 25.29
C ARG A 300 4.05 -6.75 25.34
N LEU A 301 3.48 -7.07 26.50
CA LEU A 301 2.04 -7.29 26.67
C LEU A 301 1.17 -6.16 26.13
N ASP A 302 1.47 -4.91 26.51
CA ASP A 302 0.68 -3.76 26.11
C ASP A 302 0.70 -3.54 24.60
N ARG A 303 1.85 -3.76 23.97
CA ARG A 303 2.00 -3.60 22.52
C ARG A 303 1.27 -4.69 21.75
N TYR A 304 1.28 -5.93 22.23
CA TYR A 304 0.44 -6.99 21.65
C TYR A 304 -1.05 -6.73 21.84
N ALA A 305 -1.45 -6.05 22.91
CA ALA A 305 -2.84 -5.61 23.08
C ALA A 305 -3.21 -4.54 22.05
N ASP A 306 -2.31 -3.60 21.74
CA ASP A 306 -2.50 -2.58 20.70
C ASP A 306 -2.52 -3.20 19.29
N VAL A 307 -1.69 -4.22 19.02
CA VAL A 307 -1.74 -5.03 17.79
C VAL A 307 -3.09 -5.74 17.67
N ALA A 308 -3.60 -6.32 18.75
CA ALA A 308 -4.91 -6.96 18.75
C ALA A 308 -6.03 -5.97 18.42
N GLU A 309 -5.98 -4.76 18.97
CA GLU A 309 -6.90 -3.67 18.63
C GLU A 309 -6.81 -3.29 17.15
N ALA A 310 -5.60 -3.15 16.60
CA ALA A 310 -5.40 -2.90 15.17
C ALA A 310 -5.94 -4.04 14.29
N LEU A 311 -5.85 -5.29 14.75
CA LEU A 311 -6.48 -6.47 14.13
C LEU A 311 -8.01 -6.53 14.30
N GLY A 312 -8.62 -5.53 14.96
CA GLY A 312 -10.06 -5.40 15.14
C GLY A 312 -10.61 -6.13 16.37
N VAL A 313 -9.74 -6.55 17.30
CA VAL A 313 -10.16 -7.13 18.58
C VAL A 313 -10.39 -6.02 19.59
N ALA A 314 -11.64 -5.78 19.98
CA ALA A 314 -11.98 -4.80 21.00
C ALA A 314 -12.57 -5.50 22.24
N LEU A 315 -11.97 -5.25 23.40
CA LEU A 315 -12.52 -5.59 24.71
C LEU A 315 -12.80 -4.31 25.50
N PRO A 316 -13.82 -4.29 26.39
CA PRO A 316 -14.11 -3.12 27.20
C PRO A 316 -12.91 -2.75 28.11
N GLN A 317 -12.75 -1.47 28.43
CA GLN A 317 -11.75 -0.97 29.40
C GLN A 317 -12.46 -0.13 30.47
N PRO A 318 -13.25 -0.76 31.36
CA PRO A 318 -14.17 -0.05 32.24
C PRO A 318 -13.47 0.95 33.17
N GLY A 319 -12.25 0.66 33.64
CA GLY A 319 -11.52 1.58 34.51
C GLY A 319 -11.06 2.84 33.77
N ALA A 320 -10.51 2.67 32.56
CA ALA A 320 -10.14 3.78 31.69
C ALA A 320 -11.36 4.60 31.24
N THR A 321 -12.44 3.93 30.79
CA THR A 321 -13.68 4.58 30.35
C THR A 321 -14.32 5.38 31.48
N LEU A 322 -14.49 4.80 32.66
CA LEU A 322 -15.07 5.49 33.82
C LEU A 322 -14.14 6.59 34.33
N GLY A 323 -12.82 6.35 34.33
CA GLY A 323 -11.83 7.36 34.69
C GLY A 323 -11.88 8.60 33.79
N ASN A 324 -12.03 8.41 32.48
CA ASN A 324 -12.20 9.50 31.52
C ASN A 324 -13.54 10.21 31.72
N LEU A 325 -14.64 9.46 31.91
CA LEU A 325 -15.94 10.05 32.20
C LEU A 325 -15.85 10.99 33.42
N LEU A 326 -15.33 10.49 34.55
CA LEU A 326 -15.17 11.30 35.76
C LEU A 326 -14.26 12.52 35.52
N GLN A 327 -13.16 12.36 34.79
CA GLN A 327 -12.23 13.46 34.47
C GLN A 327 -12.88 14.57 33.65
N TYR A 328 -13.68 14.22 32.64
CA TYR A 328 -14.25 15.17 31.69
C TYR A 328 -15.69 15.61 32.03
N SER A 329 -16.34 14.99 33.02
CA SER A 329 -17.68 15.36 33.51
C SER A 329 -17.66 16.27 34.75
N GLY A 330 -16.52 16.88 35.09
CA GLY A 330 -16.38 17.72 36.29
C GLY A 330 -16.26 16.96 37.62
N LEU A 331 -16.19 15.62 37.58
CA LEU A 331 -16.01 14.76 38.76
C LEU A 331 -14.57 14.26 38.90
N GLY A 332 -13.59 15.03 38.43
CA GLY A 332 -12.19 14.62 38.38
C GLY A 332 -11.61 14.23 39.75
N PHE A 333 -12.13 14.83 40.83
CA PHE A 333 -11.77 14.48 42.21
C PHE A 333 -12.09 13.02 42.58
N ALA A 334 -13.07 12.41 41.92
CA ALA A 334 -13.49 11.02 42.14
C ALA A 334 -12.67 10.00 41.33
N ARG A 335 -11.78 10.45 40.44
CA ARG A 335 -10.92 9.57 39.63
C ARG A 335 -10.08 8.56 40.45
N PRO A 336 -9.61 8.84 41.67
CA PRO A 336 -8.93 7.82 42.48
C PRO A 336 -9.81 6.60 42.81
N LEU A 337 -11.14 6.75 42.82
CA LEU A 337 -12.08 5.66 43.13
C LEU A 337 -12.07 4.54 42.06
N VAL A 338 -11.61 4.84 40.83
CA VAL A 338 -11.49 3.82 39.76
C VAL A 338 -10.17 3.05 39.79
N ARG A 339 -9.27 3.33 40.75
CA ARG A 339 -7.99 2.60 40.89
C ARG A 339 -8.15 1.07 40.95
N PRO A 340 -9.12 0.48 41.67
CA PRO A 340 -9.32 -0.96 41.69
C PRO A 340 -9.65 -1.54 40.31
N LEU A 341 -10.33 -0.78 39.45
CA LEU A 341 -10.69 -1.19 38.10
C LEU A 341 -9.48 -1.22 37.15
N ARG A 342 -8.36 -0.58 37.49
CA ARG A 342 -7.13 -0.67 36.67
C ARG A 342 -6.56 -2.08 36.62
N GLY A 343 -6.74 -2.87 37.69
CA GLY A 343 -6.37 -4.29 37.68
C GLY A 343 -7.21 -5.10 36.70
N VAL A 344 -8.50 -4.74 36.57
CA VAL A 344 -9.41 -5.33 35.58
C VAL A 344 -8.98 -4.93 34.17
N ASP A 345 -8.63 -3.66 33.93
CA ASP A 345 -8.15 -3.19 32.63
C ASP A 345 -6.85 -3.91 32.20
N SER A 346 -5.91 -4.12 33.13
CA SER A 346 -4.66 -4.87 32.85
C SER A 346 -4.95 -6.33 32.50
N TRP A 347 -5.85 -6.99 33.24
CA TRP A 347 -6.30 -8.35 32.92
C TRP A 347 -6.98 -8.42 31.55
N LEU A 348 -7.84 -7.44 31.21
CA LEU A 348 -8.49 -7.34 29.90
C LEU A 348 -7.49 -7.09 28.77
N ARG A 349 -6.45 -6.26 28.98
CA ARG A 349 -5.35 -6.09 28.02
C ARG A 349 -4.64 -7.40 27.71
N ARG A 350 -4.36 -8.23 28.72
CA ARG A 350 -3.79 -9.58 28.49
C ARG A 350 -4.72 -10.48 27.68
N ARG A 351 -6.03 -10.46 27.97
CA ARG A 351 -7.02 -11.20 27.18
C ARG A 351 -7.09 -10.70 25.73
N MET A 352 -6.99 -9.40 25.52
CA MET A 352 -6.98 -8.76 24.21
C MET A 352 -5.77 -9.21 23.39
N ALA A 353 -4.57 -9.17 23.97
CA ALA A 353 -3.36 -9.66 23.33
C ALA A 353 -3.45 -11.15 22.92
N LEU A 354 -3.95 -12.02 23.81
CA LEU A 354 -4.21 -13.43 23.49
C LEU A 354 -5.24 -13.61 22.37
N ALA A 355 -6.29 -12.79 22.35
CA ALA A 355 -7.28 -12.78 21.29
C ALA A 355 -6.70 -12.28 19.95
N GLY A 356 -5.72 -11.37 19.97
CA GLY A 356 -4.95 -10.98 18.79
C GLY A 356 -4.21 -12.17 18.16
N ILE A 357 -3.52 -12.98 18.97
CA ILE A 357 -2.87 -14.22 18.50
C ILE A 357 -3.90 -15.17 17.88
N ALA A 358 -5.05 -15.34 18.54
CA ALA A 358 -6.14 -16.16 18.00
C ALA A 358 -6.70 -15.59 16.68
N ARG A 359 -6.76 -14.26 16.52
CA ARG A 359 -7.19 -13.60 15.28
C ARG A 359 -6.22 -13.85 14.13
N VAL A 360 -4.91 -13.83 14.36
CA VAL A 360 -3.90 -14.21 13.35
C VAL A 360 -4.06 -15.67 12.94
N ARG A 361 -4.21 -16.59 13.90
CA ARG A 361 -4.51 -18.01 13.59
C ARG A 361 -5.80 -18.18 12.79
N LEU A 362 -6.83 -17.40 13.10
CA LEU A 362 -8.10 -17.39 12.38
C LEU A 362 -7.91 -16.93 10.93
N LEU A 363 -7.18 -15.84 10.73
CA LEU A 363 -6.85 -15.30 9.41
C LEU A 363 -6.11 -16.33 8.54
N ASN A 364 -5.10 -17.01 9.08
CA ASN A 364 -4.40 -18.09 8.37
C ASN A 364 -5.37 -19.18 7.87
N ARG A 365 -6.31 -19.60 8.72
CA ARG A 365 -7.31 -20.62 8.36
C ARG A 365 -8.29 -20.14 7.29
N GLN A 366 -8.67 -18.86 7.33
CA GLN A 366 -9.52 -18.22 6.32
C GLN A 366 -8.77 -18.12 4.97
N LEU A 367 -7.50 -17.72 4.99
CA LEU A 367 -6.64 -17.68 3.81
C LEU A 367 -6.43 -19.08 3.21
N ALA A 368 -6.21 -20.08 4.06
CA ALA A 368 -6.11 -21.47 3.62
C ALA A 368 -7.38 -21.96 2.92
N HIS A 369 -8.56 -21.57 3.41
CA HIS A 369 -9.83 -21.90 2.77
C HIS A 369 -9.97 -21.24 1.39
N LEU A 370 -9.60 -19.96 1.26
CA LEU A 370 -9.70 -19.23 0.00
C LEU A 370 -8.68 -19.66 -1.05
N THR A 371 -7.49 -20.09 -0.61
CA THR A 371 -6.33 -20.16 -1.52
C THR A 371 -5.60 -21.50 -1.52
N GLY A 372 -5.97 -22.43 -0.64
CA GLY A 372 -5.23 -23.68 -0.45
C GLY A 372 -3.85 -23.49 0.20
N MET A 373 -3.59 -22.34 0.82
CA MET A 373 -2.36 -22.10 1.58
C MET A 373 -2.20 -23.15 2.71
N PRO A 374 -1.03 -23.82 2.82
CA PRO A 374 -0.77 -24.79 3.89
C PRO A 374 -0.88 -24.19 5.29
N LEU A 375 -1.24 -25.03 6.28
CA LEU A 375 -1.43 -24.63 7.69
C LEU A 375 -0.46 -25.30 8.66
N ASN A 376 0.48 -26.09 8.16
CA ASN A 376 1.53 -26.77 8.93
C ASN A 376 2.71 -27.10 7.99
N LEU A 377 3.85 -27.50 8.57
CA LEU A 377 5.06 -27.79 7.79
C LEU A 377 4.94 -29.05 6.92
N ARG A 378 4.14 -30.05 7.34
CA ARG A 378 3.93 -31.27 6.55
C ARG A 378 3.24 -30.97 5.22
N ASP A 379 2.14 -30.24 5.28
CA ASP A 379 1.36 -29.81 4.12
C ASP A 379 2.12 -28.78 3.27
N ALA A 380 3.13 -28.13 3.86
CA ALA A 380 4.03 -27.23 3.16
C ALA A 380 5.20 -27.94 2.45
N GLY A 381 5.32 -29.27 2.58
CA GLY A 381 6.31 -30.08 1.86
C GLY A 381 7.42 -30.68 2.72
N VAL A 382 7.42 -30.48 4.04
CA VAL A 382 8.39 -31.11 4.95
C VAL A 382 7.95 -32.54 5.25
N GLN A 383 8.61 -33.53 4.65
CA GLN A 383 8.21 -34.95 4.73
C GLN A 383 9.21 -35.84 5.48
N ASP A 384 10.36 -35.31 5.88
CA ASP A 384 11.48 -36.07 6.45
C ASP A 384 11.42 -36.27 7.97
N GLY A 385 10.27 -35.98 8.60
CA GLY A 385 10.14 -36.10 10.05
C GLY A 385 10.92 -35.05 10.84
N LEU A 386 11.29 -33.91 10.22
CA LEU A 386 12.19 -32.89 10.78
C LEU A 386 13.62 -33.40 10.99
N ALA A 387 14.14 -34.23 10.08
CA ALA A 387 15.51 -34.73 10.17
C ALA A 387 16.55 -33.61 10.21
N LYS A 388 16.27 -32.45 9.59
CA LYS A 388 17.13 -31.26 9.60
C LYS A 388 16.77 -30.22 10.67
N LEU A 389 16.08 -30.62 11.76
CA LEU A 389 15.66 -29.68 12.80
C LEU A 389 16.81 -28.90 13.42
N GLU A 390 17.90 -29.57 13.78
CA GLU A 390 19.07 -28.90 14.40
C GLU A 390 19.70 -27.89 13.45
N GLN A 391 19.79 -28.21 12.14
CA GLN A 391 20.23 -27.26 11.13
C GLN A 391 19.34 -26.02 11.08
N VAL A 392 18.00 -26.19 11.08
CA VAL A 392 17.07 -25.05 11.14
C VAL A 392 17.29 -24.21 12.39
N VAL A 393 17.48 -24.83 13.56
CA VAL A 393 17.72 -24.10 14.81
C VAL A 393 19.03 -23.32 14.75
N GLU A 394 20.12 -23.94 14.28
CA GLU A 394 21.43 -23.28 14.14
C GLU A 394 21.41 -22.12 13.15
N THR A 395 20.80 -22.32 11.97
CA THR A 395 20.61 -21.26 10.98
C THR A 395 19.76 -20.12 11.54
N ALA A 396 18.65 -20.42 12.22
CA ALA A 396 17.77 -19.41 12.78
C ALA A 396 18.47 -18.58 13.86
N MET A 397 19.20 -19.23 14.78
CA MET A 397 19.92 -18.51 15.85
C MET A 397 21.10 -17.67 15.35
N SER A 398 21.61 -17.95 14.15
CA SER A 398 22.66 -17.18 13.51
C SER A 398 22.14 -16.03 12.66
N ASP A 399 20.81 -15.91 12.53
CA ASP A 399 20.18 -14.84 11.75
C ASP A 399 20.20 -13.51 12.51
N GLY A 400 20.62 -12.43 11.83
CA GLY A 400 20.72 -11.11 12.45
C GLY A 400 19.39 -10.54 12.95
N SER A 401 18.24 -10.99 12.42
CA SER A 401 16.91 -10.59 12.91
C SER A 401 16.65 -11.03 14.36
N MET A 402 17.29 -12.10 14.84
CA MET A 402 17.12 -12.58 16.21
C MET A 402 17.53 -11.55 17.28
N LEU A 403 18.47 -10.65 16.95
CA LEU A 403 19.02 -9.64 17.86
C LEU A 403 17.96 -8.63 18.32
N TYR A 404 17.02 -8.32 17.42
CA TYR A 404 16.03 -7.26 17.59
C TYR A 404 14.76 -7.73 18.30
N ASN A 405 14.55 -9.06 18.38
CA ASN A 405 13.38 -9.65 19.02
C ASN A 405 13.23 -9.18 20.49
N PRO A 406 12.01 -8.80 20.95
CA PRO A 406 11.80 -8.18 22.27
C PRO A 406 12.15 -9.07 23.46
N ARG A 407 12.08 -10.39 23.28
CA ARG A 407 12.54 -11.39 24.24
C ARG A 407 13.77 -12.07 23.65
N GLU A 408 14.81 -12.28 24.44
CA GLU A 408 15.99 -12.98 23.93
C GLU A 408 15.60 -14.38 23.39
N PRO A 409 15.92 -14.71 22.12
CA PRO A 409 15.55 -16.00 21.56
C PRO A 409 16.30 -17.15 22.23
N GLU A 410 15.57 -18.21 22.61
CA GLU A 410 16.15 -19.43 23.19
C GLU A 410 16.16 -20.55 22.14
N ARG A 411 17.29 -21.28 22.00
CA ARG A 411 17.41 -22.44 21.09
C ARG A 411 16.28 -23.44 21.25
N ASP A 412 15.98 -23.82 22.49
CA ASP A 412 14.92 -24.77 22.80
C ASP A 412 13.53 -24.24 22.41
N ALA A 413 13.31 -22.92 22.49
CA ALA A 413 12.07 -22.31 22.06
C ALA A 413 11.89 -22.40 20.55
N VAL A 414 12.94 -22.11 19.77
CA VAL A 414 12.94 -22.28 18.31
C VAL A 414 12.60 -23.72 17.95
N ALA A 415 13.30 -24.69 18.55
CA ALA A 415 13.07 -26.11 18.29
C ALA A 415 11.64 -26.55 18.65
N ARG A 416 11.09 -26.08 19.78
CA ARG A 416 9.70 -26.34 20.17
C ARG A 416 8.70 -25.77 19.17
N ILE A 417 8.89 -24.53 18.72
CA ILE A 417 8.00 -23.89 17.74
C ILE A 417 8.00 -24.69 16.43
N VAL A 418 9.16 -25.04 15.88
CA VAL A 418 9.25 -25.81 14.63
C VAL A 418 8.57 -27.18 14.76
N ARG A 419 8.78 -27.90 15.87
CA ARG A 419 8.09 -29.17 16.15
C ARG A 419 6.57 -28.99 16.23
N GLN A 420 6.10 -27.93 16.87
CA GLN A 420 4.67 -27.63 16.97
C GLN A 420 4.06 -27.35 15.60
N LEU A 421 4.74 -26.56 14.75
CA LEU A 421 4.28 -26.27 13.38
C LEU A 421 4.25 -27.50 12.49
N TYR A 422 5.16 -28.47 12.70
CA TYR A 422 5.13 -29.75 12.00
C TYR A 422 3.99 -30.66 12.47
N ALA A 423 3.80 -30.78 13.79
CA ALA A 423 2.78 -31.65 14.37
C ALA A 423 1.34 -31.10 14.25
N ALA A 424 1.20 -29.79 14.00
CA ALA A 424 -0.09 -29.10 13.95
C ALA A 424 -1.08 -29.78 12.99
N THR A 425 -2.32 -29.90 13.45
CA THR A 425 -3.45 -30.45 12.67
C THR A 425 -4.58 -29.44 12.66
N VAL A 426 -4.46 -28.43 11.80
CA VAL A 426 -5.36 -27.28 11.74
C VAL A 426 -6.19 -27.35 10.47
N LYS A 427 -7.51 -27.13 10.58
CA LYS A 427 -8.41 -27.16 9.43
C LYS A 427 -8.66 -25.75 8.87
N PRO A 428 -8.77 -25.58 7.55
CA PRO A 428 -9.26 -24.36 6.93
C PRO A 428 -10.59 -23.91 7.54
N LEU A 429 -10.86 -22.60 7.51
CA LEU A 429 -12.10 -22.02 8.00
C LEU A 429 -12.83 -21.28 6.87
N PRO A 430 -14.11 -21.61 6.60
CA PRO A 430 -14.92 -20.87 5.63
C PRO A 430 -14.95 -19.36 5.90
N VAL A 431 -14.99 -18.59 4.83
CA VAL A 431 -15.07 -17.12 4.88
C VAL A 431 -16.51 -16.68 4.63
N SER A 432 -17.05 -15.86 5.53
CA SER A 432 -18.41 -15.31 5.40
C SER A 432 -18.41 -14.00 4.60
N ILE A 433 -19.59 -13.56 4.14
CA ILE A 433 -19.75 -12.23 3.51
C ILE A 433 -19.33 -11.12 4.47
N ALA A 434 -19.56 -11.28 5.78
CA ALA A 434 -19.16 -10.29 6.78
C ALA A 434 -17.63 -10.17 6.87
N ASP A 435 -16.89 -11.28 6.72
CA ASP A 435 -15.42 -11.29 6.70
C ASP A 435 -14.83 -10.58 5.46
N LEU A 436 -15.61 -10.47 4.37
CA LEU A 436 -15.22 -9.82 3.12
C LEU A 436 -15.64 -8.35 3.03
N ARG A 437 -16.37 -7.83 4.02
CA ARG A 437 -16.73 -6.41 4.08
C ARG A 437 -15.54 -5.62 4.60
N SER A 438 -14.87 -4.88 3.72
CA SER A 438 -13.96 -3.82 4.14
C SER A 438 -14.74 -2.79 4.97
N ALA A 439 -14.18 -2.34 6.09
CA ALA A 439 -14.76 -1.25 6.88
C ALA A 439 -14.94 0.05 6.05
N ALA A 440 -14.18 0.22 4.97
CA ALA A 440 -14.30 1.33 4.02
C ALA A 440 -15.36 1.10 2.91
N ALA A 441 -15.72 -0.16 2.63
CA ALA A 441 -16.69 -0.49 1.56
C ALA A 441 -18.13 -0.04 1.88
N ALA A 442 -18.44 0.30 3.13
CA ALA A 442 -19.73 0.88 3.49
C ALA A 442 -19.95 2.30 2.91
N GLY A 443 -18.90 2.98 2.42
CA GLY A 443 -19.00 4.36 1.92
C GLY A 443 -18.62 4.59 0.45
N ALA A 444 -18.00 3.62 -0.24
CA ALA A 444 -17.32 3.88 -1.53
C ALA A 444 -17.81 3.05 -2.73
N ALA A 445 -18.78 2.14 -2.55
CA ALA A 445 -19.21 1.21 -3.59
C ALA A 445 -20.16 1.86 -4.62
N GLN A 446 -19.70 2.86 -5.38
CA GLN A 446 -20.36 3.28 -6.62
C GLN A 446 -19.41 4.05 -7.56
N GLU A 447 -18.31 3.44 -8.02
CA GLU A 447 -17.49 4.02 -9.09
C GLU A 447 -18.15 3.79 -10.46
N GLN A 448 -18.80 4.87 -10.93
CA GLN A 448 -18.72 5.51 -12.26
C GLN A 448 -18.86 4.61 -13.49
N ARG A 449 -20.10 4.56 -14.01
CA ARG A 449 -20.44 4.08 -15.36
C ARG A 449 -20.25 5.21 -16.37
N GLU A 450 -19.87 4.88 -17.61
CA GLU A 450 -19.91 5.79 -18.76
C GLU A 450 -21.31 6.42 -18.92
N VAL A 451 -21.52 7.60 -18.33
CA VAL A 451 -22.80 8.31 -18.39
C VAL A 451 -22.95 9.05 -19.72
N PHE A 452 -21.84 9.53 -20.27
CA PHE A 452 -21.83 10.35 -21.47
C PHE A 452 -21.05 9.63 -22.58
N ALA A 453 -21.77 9.02 -23.52
CA ALA A 453 -21.18 8.29 -24.64
C ALA A 453 -20.45 9.21 -25.64
N ASP A 454 -20.90 10.46 -25.77
CA ASP A 454 -20.35 11.45 -26.70
C ASP A 454 -20.57 12.89 -26.20
N ALA A 455 -19.92 13.84 -26.86
CA ALA A 455 -20.00 15.26 -26.51
C ALA A 455 -21.42 15.82 -26.67
N GLU A 456 -22.22 15.30 -27.62
CA GLU A 456 -23.60 15.74 -27.84
C GLU A 456 -24.51 15.37 -26.65
N THR A 457 -24.38 14.15 -26.14
CA THR A 457 -25.05 13.66 -24.94
C THR A 457 -24.64 14.47 -23.72
N LEU A 458 -23.36 14.79 -23.59
CA LEU A 458 -22.84 15.64 -22.52
C LEU A 458 -23.46 17.05 -22.57
N TYR A 459 -23.48 17.68 -23.75
CA TYR A 459 -24.09 19.00 -23.95
C TYR A 459 -25.59 19.01 -23.67
N ARG A 460 -26.31 17.96 -24.10
CA ARG A 460 -27.74 17.83 -23.83
C ARG A 460 -28.01 17.74 -22.33
N VAL A 461 -27.27 16.88 -21.63
CA VAL A 461 -27.50 16.60 -20.20
C VAL A 461 -26.97 17.73 -19.32
N LEU A 462 -25.65 17.99 -19.31
CA LEU A 462 -25.06 19.01 -18.43
C LEU A 462 -25.43 20.43 -18.89
N GLY A 463 -25.55 20.67 -20.19
CA GLY A 463 -26.03 21.97 -20.70
C GLY A 463 -27.47 22.26 -20.32
N GLY A 464 -28.36 21.29 -20.46
CA GLY A 464 -29.73 21.45 -19.96
C GLY A 464 -29.79 21.59 -18.44
N PHE A 465 -28.89 20.92 -17.70
CA PHE A 465 -28.83 21.07 -16.25
C PHE A 465 -28.39 22.48 -15.84
N PHE A 466 -27.36 23.04 -16.48
CA PHE A 466 -26.93 24.41 -16.21
C PHE A 466 -28.02 25.42 -16.54
N GLU A 467 -28.77 25.21 -17.64
CA GLU A 467 -29.94 26.04 -17.96
C GLU A 467 -31.01 25.95 -16.87
N ARG A 468 -31.21 24.78 -16.26
CA ARG A 468 -32.12 24.64 -15.11
C ARG A 468 -31.60 25.39 -13.88
N LEU A 469 -30.30 25.30 -13.58
CA LEU A 469 -29.70 26.01 -12.45
C LEU A 469 -29.84 27.53 -12.56
N LYS A 470 -29.72 28.07 -13.79
CA LYS A 470 -29.93 29.49 -14.08
C LYS A 470 -31.33 29.99 -13.67
N HIS A 471 -32.36 29.16 -13.76
CA HIS A 471 -33.74 29.52 -13.45
C HIS A 471 -34.20 29.06 -12.06
N ASP A 472 -33.33 28.38 -11.31
CA ASP A 472 -33.66 27.92 -9.96
C ASP A 472 -33.69 29.08 -8.96
N ALA A 473 -34.71 29.10 -8.09
CA ALA A 473 -34.96 30.21 -7.17
C ALA A 473 -33.85 30.39 -6.11
N GLN A 474 -33.11 29.33 -5.78
CA GLN A 474 -32.04 29.38 -4.77
C GLN A 474 -30.66 29.58 -5.39
N ILE A 475 -30.48 29.22 -6.66
CA ILE A 475 -29.16 29.18 -7.31
C ILE A 475 -29.01 30.29 -8.35
N GLY A 476 -30.04 30.53 -9.17
CA GLY A 476 -29.94 31.41 -10.34
C GLY A 476 -29.55 32.85 -10.02
N GLY A 477 -30.21 33.44 -9.01
CA GLY A 477 -29.89 34.80 -8.53
C GLY A 477 -28.45 34.91 -8.00
N PRO A 478 -28.06 34.13 -6.99
CA PRO A 478 -26.69 34.15 -6.47
C PRO A 478 -25.62 33.80 -7.52
N LEU A 479 -25.93 32.95 -8.50
CA LEU A 479 -25.03 32.65 -9.61
C LEU A 479 -24.83 33.86 -10.53
N ARG A 480 -25.90 34.59 -10.85
CA ARG A 480 -25.81 35.86 -11.59
C ARG A 480 -25.01 36.91 -10.83
N ASP A 481 -25.33 37.09 -9.54
CA ASP A 481 -24.69 38.10 -8.68
C ASP A 481 -23.19 37.83 -8.47
N SER A 482 -22.71 36.63 -8.80
CA SER A 482 -21.29 36.29 -8.71
C SER A 482 -20.40 37.01 -9.73
N GLY A 483 -20.96 37.45 -10.86
CA GLY A 483 -20.20 38.12 -11.92
C GLY A 483 -19.10 37.24 -12.54
N LEU A 484 -19.16 35.92 -12.39
CA LEU A 484 -18.09 35.00 -12.78
C LEU A 484 -18.29 34.44 -14.19
N CYS A 485 -17.18 34.31 -14.93
CA CYS A 485 -17.13 33.55 -16.17
C CYS A 485 -16.26 32.30 -15.97
N VAL A 486 -16.89 31.13 -15.91
CA VAL A 486 -16.23 29.84 -15.65
C VAL A 486 -16.37 28.94 -16.88
N GLN A 487 -15.24 28.46 -17.38
CA GLN A 487 -15.18 27.50 -18.47
C GLN A 487 -14.87 26.10 -17.91
N PHE A 488 -15.67 25.12 -18.31
CA PHE A 488 -15.45 23.70 -18.04
C PHE A 488 -14.93 23.05 -19.32
N ALA A 489 -13.73 22.48 -19.25
CA ALA A 489 -13.10 21.72 -20.32
C ALA A 489 -13.10 20.23 -19.95
N PHE A 490 -13.96 19.46 -20.61
CA PHE A 490 -14.09 18.03 -20.41
C PHE A 490 -13.15 17.27 -21.35
N GLU A 491 -12.46 16.25 -20.84
CA GLU A 491 -11.51 15.47 -21.65
C GLU A 491 -12.14 14.22 -22.29
N GLN A 492 -13.12 13.61 -21.61
CA GLN A 492 -13.74 12.34 -21.99
C GLN A 492 -15.26 12.41 -21.72
N PRO A 493 -16.11 12.56 -22.76
CA PRO A 493 -15.76 12.97 -24.12
C PRO A 493 -15.23 14.41 -24.16
N THR A 494 -14.46 14.76 -25.20
CA THR A 494 -13.90 16.12 -25.33
C THR A 494 -15.02 17.13 -25.61
N ALA A 495 -15.23 18.07 -24.69
CA ALA A 495 -16.24 19.10 -24.81
C ALA A 495 -15.86 20.33 -23.99
N VAL A 496 -16.29 21.52 -24.43
CA VAL A 496 -16.11 22.77 -23.69
C VAL A 496 -17.47 23.40 -23.43
N MET A 497 -17.73 23.80 -22.19
CA MET A 497 -18.91 24.57 -21.79
C MET A 497 -18.48 25.79 -21.01
N THR A 498 -19.15 26.92 -21.19
CA THR A 498 -18.84 28.15 -20.44
C THR A 498 -20.09 28.75 -19.84
N ILE A 499 -20.06 29.01 -18.53
CA ILE A 499 -21.09 29.76 -17.82
C ILE A 499 -20.54 31.18 -17.65
N ASP A 500 -21.20 32.15 -18.26
CA ASP A 500 -20.85 33.57 -18.18
C ASP A 500 -21.94 34.34 -17.44
N ALA A 501 -21.65 34.72 -16.20
CA ALA A 501 -22.53 35.49 -15.33
C ALA A 501 -22.10 36.97 -15.22
N ARG A 502 -21.24 37.47 -16.12
CA ARG A 502 -20.75 38.86 -16.07
C ARG A 502 -21.78 39.89 -16.55
N GLY A 503 -22.76 39.46 -17.33
CA GLY A 503 -23.83 40.33 -17.86
C GLY A 503 -25.08 40.33 -17.00
N ASP A 504 -26.12 41.03 -17.48
CA ASP A 504 -27.43 41.10 -16.80
C ASP A 504 -28.15 39.74 -16.74
N GLU A 505 -27.79 38.82 -17.64
CA GLU A 505 -28.24 37.44 -17.65
C GLU A 505 -27.06 36.47 -17.59
N VAL A 506 -27.31 35.30 -17.00
CA VAL A 506 -26.38 34.17 -17.07
C VAL A 506 -26.52 33.49 -18.42
N LEU A 507 -25.42 33.42 -19.16
CA LEU A 507 -25.34 32.81 -20.49
C LEU A 507 -24.54 31.51 -20.44
N ILE A 508 -25.03 30.47 -21.11
CA ILE A 508 -24.37 29.16 -21.18
C ILE A 508 -23.98 28.87 -22.62
N TYR A 509 -22.69 28.83 -22.89
CA TYR A 509 -22.12 28.58 -24.21
C TYR A 509 -21.66 27.13 -24.33
N ARG A 510 -21.85 26.55 -25.52
CA ARG A 510 -21.42 25.19 -25.87
C ARG A 510 -20.36 25.25 -26.97
N GLY A 511 -19.23 24.60 -26.73
CA GLY A 511 -18.13 24.50 -27.68
C GLY A 511 -17.57 25.87 -28.07
N ALA A 512 -17.37 26.09 -29.38
CA ALA A 512 -16.76 27.30 -29.92
C ALA A 512 -17.67 28.55 -29.89
N GLN A 513 -18.89 28.46 -29.33
CA GLN A 513 -19.81 29.60 -29.23
C GLN A 513 -19.28 30.73 -28.34
N PHE A 514 -18.42 30.40 -27.37
CA PHE A 514 -17.81 31.39 -26.49
C PHE A 514 -16.50 31.91 -27.09
N THR A 515 -16.44 33.22 -27.37
CA THR A 515 -15.26 33.88 -27.94
C THR A 515 -14.53 34.77 -26.93
N GLY A 516 -15.02 34.86 -25.70
CA GLY A 516 -14.41 35.65 -24.63
C GLY A 516 -13.26 34.93 -23.90
N ALA A 517 -12.66 35.62 -22.92
CA ALA A 517 -11.71 35.02 -22.00
C ALA A 517 -12.43 34.62 -20.69
N PRO A 518 -12.35 33.35 -20.25
CA PRO A 518 -12.90 32.93 -18.97
C PRO A 518 -12.00 33.38 -17.81
N GLU A 519 -12.58 33.71 -16.66
CA GLU A 519 -11.82 34.07 -15.46
C GLU A 519 -11.18 32.82 -14.82
N VAL A 520 -11.87 31.68 -14.93
CA VAL A 520 -11.37 30.38 -14.51
C VAL A 520 -11.71 29.33 -15.56
N THR A 521 -10.72 28.52 -15.93
CA THR A 521 -10.92 27.29 -16.71
C THR A 521 -10.70 26.09 -15.80
N MET A 522 -11.65 25.17 -15.76
CA MET A 522 -11.59 23.93 -15.00
C MET A 522 -11.58 22.74 -15.95
N ARG A 523 -10.48 22.00 -15.97
CA ARG A 523 -10.29 20.80 -16.78
C ARG A 523 -10.54 19.55 -15.94
N MET A 524 -11.42 18.66 -16.40
CA MET A 524 -11.86 17.45 -15.66
C MET A 524 -12.46 16.39 -16.60
N SER A 525 -12.71 15.16 -16.13
CA SER A 525 -13.53 14.20 -16.87
C SER A 525 -15.02 14.50 -16.73
N ALA A 526 -15.84 14.07 -17.70
CA ALA A 526 -17.29 14.24 -17.60
C ALA A 526 -17.88 13.40 -16.45
N ASP A 527 -17.33 12.22 -16.18
CA ASP A 527 -17.73 11.37 -15.06
C ASP A 527 -17.43 12.02 -13.70
N PHE A 528 -16.31 12.73 -13.59
CA PHE A 528 -16.03 13.53 -12.39
C PHE A 528 -17.11 14.60 -12.19
N ALA A 529 -17.48 15.34 -13.24
CA ALA A 529 -18.53 16.34 -13.17
C ALA A 529 -19.88 15.72 -12.79
N HIS A 530 -20.19 14.54 -13.33
CA HIS A 530 -21.38 13.78 -12.98
C HIS A 530 -21.41 13.41 -11.49
N ALA A 531 -20.31 12.90 -10.95
CA ALA A 531 -20.19 12.56 -9.54
C ALA A 531 -20.22 13.81 -8.64
N PHE A 532 -19.67 14.93 -9.11
CA PHE A 532 -19.69 16.21 -8.41
C PHE A 532 -21.11 16.71 -8.22
N TRP A 533 -21.93 16.68 -9.28
CA TRP A 533 -23.32 17.08 -9.20
C TRP A 533 -24.21 16.12 -8.41
N HIS A 534 -23.73 14.91 -8.07
CA HIS A 534 -24.35 14.03 -7.08
C HIS A 534 -23.87 14.27 -5.64
N GLY A 535 -22.98 15.24 -5.41
CA GLY A 535 -22.37 15.51 -4.11
C GLY A 535 -21.41 14.41 -3.64
N ARG A 536 -20.94 13.53 -4.53
CA ARG A 536 -20.10 12.36 -4.18
C ARG A 536 -18.62 12.65 -4.16
N VAL A 537 -18.19 13.75 -4.78
CA VAL A 537 -16.79 14.17 -4.82
C VAL A 537 -16.65 15.61 -4.35
N ASN A 538 -15.55 15.91 -3.66
CA ASN A 538 -15.22 17.24 -3.18
C ASN A 538 -14.23 17.92 -4.13
N LEU A 539 -14.60 19.10 -4.65
CA LEU A 539 -13.78 19.82 -5.63
C LEU A 539 -12.39 20.21 -5.09
N VAL A 540 -12.28 20.59 -3.81
CA VAL A 540 -10.98 20.96 -3.20
C VAL A 540 -10.07 19.74 -3.13
N SER A 541 -10.60 18.60 -2.66
CA SER A 541 -9.85 17.34 -2.64
C SER A 541 -9.45 16.89 -4.05
N ALA A 542 -10.32 17.09 -5.04
CA ALA A 542 -10.04 16.74 -6.44
C ALA A 542 -8.93 17.61 -7.05
N LEU A 543 -8.84 18.89 -6.69
CA LEU A 543 -7.72 19.76 -7.07
C LEU A 543 -6.40 19.25 -6.46
N THR A 544 -6.40 18.85 -5.18
CA THR A 544 -5.21 18.27 -4.52
C THR A 544 -4.77 16.95 -5.18
N ARG A 545 -5.73 16.14 -5.62
CA ARG A 545 -5.50 14.86 -6.32
C ARG A 545 -5.24 15.02 -7.82
N ARG A 546 -5.21 16.25 -8.34
CA ARG A 546 -5.08 16.58 -9.77
C ARG A 546 -6.13 15.93 -10.69
N GLN A 547 -7.28 15.52 -10.13
CA GLN A 547 -8.43 15.03 -10.89
C GLN A 547 -9.19 16.18 -11.57
N VAL A 548 -9.06 17.38 -11.01
CA VAL A 548 -9.46 18.63 -11.65
C VAL A 548 -8.23 19.52 -11.74
N ILE A 549 -8.01 20.14 -12.89
CA ILE A 549 -6.95 21.13 -13.10
C ILE A 549 -7.61 22.47 -13.36
N ALA A 550 -7.40 23.44 -12.46
CA ALA A 550 -7.96 24.77 -12.61
C ALA A 550 -6.87 25.80 -12.98
N LYS A 551 -7.18 26.67 -13.94
CA LYS A 551 -6.34 27.79 -14.38
C LYS A 551 -7.12 29.08 -14.23
N GLY A 552 -6.52 30.11 -13.62
CA GLY A 552 -7.17 31.40 -13.34
C GLY A 552 -7.41 31.63 -11.84
N ASN A 553 -8.39 32.47 -11.49
CA ASN A 553 -8.73 32.84 -10.11
C ASN A 553 -9.53 31.76 -9.34
N VAL A 554 -8.90 30.62 -9.07
CA VAL A 554 -9.53 29.46 -8.39
C VAL A 554 -10.23 29.80 -7.07
N PRO A 555 -9.65 30.61 -6.16
CA PRO A 555 -10.30 30.95 -4.88
C PRO A 555 -11.68 31.59 -5.05
N LYS A 556 -11.89 32.38 -6.12
CA LYS A 556 -13.18 33.04 -6.38
C LYS A 556 -14.24 32.04 -6.83
N THR A 557 -13.89 31.03 -7.62
CA THR A 557 -14.79 29.93 -8.00
C THR A 557 -15.15 29.05 -6.80
N LEU A 558 -14.23 28.83 -5.86
CA LEU A 558 -14.52 28.04 -4.65
C LEU A 558 -15.58 28.70 -3.74
N LYS A 559 -15.74 30.03 -3.80
CA LYS A 559 -16.81 30.75 -3.08
C LYS A 559 -18.21 30.43 -3.62
N LEU A 560 -18.32 29.86 -4.83
CA LEU A 560 -19.60 29.41 -5.38
C LEU A 560 -20.06 28.05 -4.86
N LEU A 561 -19.17 27.25 -4.28
CA LEU A 561 -19.53 25.90 -3.83
C LEU A 561 -20.71 25.85 -2.83
N PRO A 562 -20.81 26.77 -1.84
CA PRO A 562 -21.98 26.82 -0.97
C PRO A 562 -23.28 27.13 -1.72
N ILE A 563 -23.21 28.02 -2.73
CA ILE A 563 -24.35 28.41 -3.57
C ILE A 563 -24.83 27.22 -4.42
N LEU A 564 -23.90 26.40 -4.91
CA LEU A 564 -24.21 25.24 -5.75
C LEU A 564 -24.67 24.01 -4.95
N LYS A 565 -24.57 24.02 -3.62
CA LYS A 565 -24.94 22.86 -2.79
C LYS A 565 -26.39 22.36 -2.99
N PRO A 566 -27.42 23.21 -3.20
CA PRO A 566 -28.77 22.74 -3.51
C PRO A 566 -28.85 21.98 -4.85
N ALA A 567 -27.93 22.23 -5.79
CA ALA A 567 -27.87 21.52 -7.07
C ALA A 567 -27.69 20.01 -6.90
N TYR A 568 -27.07 19.57 -5.80
CA TYR A 568 -26.83 18.13 -5.54
C TYR A 568 -28.13 17.33 -5.36
N ALA A 569 -29.20 17.97 -4.89
CA ALA A 569 -30.52 17.35 -4.82
C ALA A 569 -31.32 17.50 -6.13
N LEU A 570 -31.03 18.54 -6.92
CA LEU A 570 -31.71 18.82 -8.19
C LEU A 570 -31.22 17.91 -9.32
N TYR A 571 -29.92 17.61 -9.36
CA TYR A 571 -29.33 16.85 -10.45
C TYR A 571 -29.90 15.43 -10.61
N PRO A 572 -30.06 14.61 -9.55
CA PRO A 572 -30.69 13.30 -9.66
C PRO A 572 -32.14 13.36 -10.16
N ARG A 573 -32.91 14.36 -9.71
CA ARG A 573 -34.30 14.57 -10.16
C ARG A 573 -34.35 14.93 -11.63
N TYR A 574 -33.46 15.82 -12.06
CA TYR A 574 -33.33 16.21 -13.46
C TYR A 574 -32.96 15.02 -14.36
N LEU A 575 -32.04 14.15 -13.94
CA LEU A 575 -31.72 12.94 -14.69
C LEU A 575 -32.92 12.00 -14.80
N ALA A 576 -33.69 11.82 -13.73
CA ALA A 576 -34.91 11.01 -13.76
C ALA A 576 -35.96 11.57 -14.74
N GLU A 577 -36.15 12.89 -14.77
CA GLU A 577 -37.05 13.57 -15.72
C GLU A 577 -36.62 13.40 -17.19
N LEU A 578 -35.31 13.28 -17.44
CA LEU A 578 -34.75 12.99 -18.77
C LEU A 578 -34.81 11.50 -19.17
N GLY A 579 -35.39 10.64 -18.32
CA GLY A 579 -35.41 9.19 -18.56
C GLY A 579 -34.06 8.49 -18.30
N LEU A 580 -33.14 9.14 -17.59
CA LEU A 580 -31.80 8.63 -17.24
C LEU A 580 -31.72 8.21 -15.76
N ALA A 581 -32.82 7.68 -15.21
CA ALA A 581 -32.90 7.27 -13.80
C ALA A 581 -31.87 6.17 -13.44
N ASP A 582 -31.50 5.32 -14.41
CA ASP A 582 -30.48 4.27 -14.28
C ASP A 582 -29.05 4.82 -14.15
N LYS A 583 -28.86 6.11 -14.45
CA LYS A 583 -27.58 6.83 -14.34
C LYS A 583 -27.44 7.62 -13.03
N VAL A 584 -28.46 7.63 -12.18
CA VAL A 584 -28.38 8.27 -10.85
C VAL A 584 -27.45 7.46 -9.94
N LEU A 585 -26.49 8.13 -9.31
CA LEU A 585 -25.59 7.50 -8.34
C LEU A 585 -26.31 7.31 -6.98
N GLY A 586 -26.36 6.07 -6.51
CA GLY A 586 -26.99 5.60 -5.27
C GLY A 586 -26.23 5.99 -4.02
#